data_AF-A0A948TZC5-F1
#
_entry.id   AF-A0A948TZC5-F1
#
_cell.length_a   1.000
_cell.length_b   1.000
_cell.length_c   1.000
_cell.angle_alpha   90.00
_cell.angle_beta   90.00
_cell.angle_gamma   90.00
#
_symmetry.space_group_name_H-M   'P 1'
#
loop_
_entity.id
_entity.type
_entity.pdbx_description
1 polymer ?
#
loop_
_entity_poly.entity_id
_entity_poly.type
_entity_poly.pdbx_seq_one_letter_code
_entity_poly.pdbx_strand_id
1 'polypeptide(L)'
;MAAACSGWRISSRPTACRSWCWPHGRATARSACGNRATRSRWPSATAAPHAAAIRSIISGPFWSTTSRAVVHEGPHMSWEVVIGLETHAQLQTRSKIFSGAAIAFGAAPNRQACAVDIALPGVLPVLNREAVVCAIKFGLAVGANIAPRSIFARKNYFYPDLPKGYQISQFETPVVSGGGLTIRVGDAEKFVHLTRAHLEEDAGKSLHEDFHGKTGIDLNRAGTPLLEIVTEPDMCSSAEAVAYAKALHALVTWIGICDGNMQEGSFRCDANVSVRRPGAPLGTRREVKNLNSFRFLQQAIDYEIQWQINEIEEGRKIHQATVLFDPDTGETRTMRSKEDAHDYRYFPDPDLLPLEITAAWIDEVRSGLPELPQAMQQRLASDYALSPYDAATLTATREIAGYFEAVVATAGATNAKLCANWVMGELVARLNRDELEFSASPVSAARLAGMILRIADGTLSSKLAKEVFEALWTDTATSADSVIEARGLRQVSDAAAIEPIIDAVLAANAKSVEEFRAGKDKAFNALVGQVMKASKGKANPQQVHDLLRKKLR
;
A
#
# COMPACT_ATOMS: atom_id res chain seq x y z
N MET A 1 20.23 1.00 -57.67
CA MET A 1 19.38 2.06 -58.24
C MET A 1 18.83 2.86 -57.05
N ALA A 2 19.48 3.93 -56.57
CA ALA A 2 19.48 5.31 -57.08
C ALA A 2 18.03 5.84 -57.26
N ALA A 3 17.53 6.92 -56.66
CA ALA A 3 18.07 8.20 -56.15
C ALA A 3 17.18 8.69 -54.96
N ALA A 4 17.59 9.41 -53.91
CA ALA A 4 18.38 10.64 -53.72
C ALA A 4 17.65 11.97 -54.06
N CYS A 5 17.38 12.78 -53.02
CA CYS A 5 17.50 14.26 -52.95
C CYS A 5 17.17 14.70 -51.50
N SER A 6 18.16 15.03 -50.67
CA SER A 6 18.84 16.35 -50.49
C SER A 6 18.12 17.21 -49.45
N GLY A 7 18.73 17.81 -48.43
CA GLY A 7 20.12 17.94 -48.02
C GLY A 7 20.24 19.15 -47.07
N TRP A 8 21.18 19.11 -46.14
CA TRP A 8 22.22 20.14 -45.92
C TRP A 8 23.13 19.67 -44.77
N ARG A 9 24.39 19.38 -45.12
CA ARG A 9 25.53 19.18 -44.21
C ARG A 9 26.43 20.40 -44.33
N ILE A 10 27.03 20.82 -43.22
CA ILE A 10 28.32 21.51 -43.22
C ILE A 10 29.26 20.68 -42.33
N SER A 11 30.44 20.39 -42.84
CA SER A 11 31.46 19.50 -42.24
C SER A 11 32.68 20.28 -41.73
N SER A 12 33.17 19.86 -40.54
CA SER A 12 34.58 19.62 -40.16
C SER A 12 35.58 20.79 -40.29
N ARG A 13 36.36 21.20 -39.28
CA ARG A 13 37.48 20.50 -38.58
C ARG A 13 38.09 21.44 -37.50
N PRO A 14 38.94 20.94 -36.58
CA PRO A 14 39.35 21.62 -35.36
C PRO A 14 40.59 22.52 -35.56
N THR A 15 40.70 23.59 -34.78
CA THR A 15 41.90 24.44 -34.69
C THR A 15 42.44 24.51 -33.26
N ALA A 16 43.75 24.67 -33.21
CA ALA A 16 44.68 24.28 -32.15
C ALA A 16 44.77 25.22 -30.93
N CYS A 17 45.36 24.65 -29.88
CA CYS A 17 46.12 25.26 -28.79
C CYS A 17 46.45 26.75 -28.90
N ARG A 18 46.08 27.52 -27.86
CA ARG A 18 46.95 28.55 -27.29
C ARG A 18 46.97 28.44 -25.78
N SER A 19 48.15 28.09 -25.29
CA SER A 19 48.65 28.19 -23.93
C SER A 19 48.73 29.65 -23.48
N TRP A 20 48.35 29.92 -22.24
CA TRP A 20 48.85 31.06 -21.47
C TRP A 20 49.46 30.52 -20.19
N CYS A 21 50.78 30.60 -20.11
CA CYS A 21 51.57 30.25 -18.94
C CYS A 21 52.13 31.53 -18.28
N TRP A 22 51.84 31.65 -16.97
CA TRP A 22 52.77 31.99 -15.87
C TRP A 22 53.18 33.46 -15.64
N PRO A 23 53.55 33.88 -14.39
CA PRO A 23 54.37 33.08 -13.47
C PRO A 23 54.08 33.08 -11.96
N HIS A 24 54.63 32.04 -11.32
CA HIS A 24 55.01 31.99 -9.92
C HIS A 24 55.85 33.21 -9.49
N GLY A 25 55.51 33.74 -8.31
CA GLY A 25 56.41 34.55 -7.49
C GLY A 25 56.32 34.08 -6.04
N ARG A 26 57.39 33.44 -5.55
CA ARG A 26 57.66 33.31 -4.11
C ARG A 26 58.16 34.66 -3.61
N ALA A 27 57.56 35.19 -2.56
CA ALA A 27 58.17 36.23 -1.73
C ALA A 27 57.90 35.92 -0.25
N THR A 28 58.97 35.62 0.46
CA THR A 28 59.08 35.57 1.91
C THR A 28 59.08 36.99 2.48
N ALA A 29 58.28 37.27 3.52
CA ALA A 29 58.58 38.32 4.49
C ALA A 29 57.87 38.06 5.83
N ARG A 30 58.64 38.20 6.92
CA ARG A 30 58.26 38.02 8.32
C ARG A 30 57.48 39.24 8.86
N SER A 31 56.63 38.95 9.85
CA SER A 31 56.28 39.71 11.05
C SER A 31 55.84 41.19 10.94
N ALA A 32 54.63 41.49 11.42
CA ALA A 32 54.42 42.49 12.47
C ALA A 32 53.03 42.34 13.12
N CYS A 33 53.05 42.37 14.45
CA CYS A 33 51.91 42.41 15.37
C CYS A 33 51.09 43.70 15.19
N GLY A 34 49.77 43.67 15.45
CA GLY A 34 48.95 44.89 15.36
C GLY A 34 47.47 44.69 15.68
N ASN A 35 47.17 44.49 16.95
CA ASN A 35 45.84 44.49 17.55
C ASN A 35 45.18 45.88 17.39
N ARG A 36 44.02 46.01 16.73
CA ARG A 36 43.11 47.14 16.97
C ARG A 36 41.67 46.84 16.59
N ALA A 37 40.83 46.78 17.62
CA ALA A 37 39.40 46.67 17.58
C ALA A 37 38.73 47.86 16.88
N THR A 38 37.68 47.58 16.10
CA THR A 38 36.61 48.55 15.84
C THR A 38 35.26 47.86 16.03
N ARG A 39 34.56 48.26 17.09
CA ARG A 39 33.16 47.93 17.35
C ARG A 39 32.29 48.83 16.48
N SER A 40 31.42 48.26 15.64
CA SER A 40 30.25 48.96 15.10
C SER A 40 28.99 48.40 15.75
N ARG A 41 28.32 49.26 16.53
CA ARG A 41 27.00 49.03 17.13
C ARG A 41 25.94 49.21 16.04
N TRP A 42 24.98 48.29 15.98
CA TRP A 42 23.66 48.52 15.38
C TRP A 42 22.60 48.52 16.51
N PRO A 43 21.55 49.35 16.42
CA PRO A 43 20.65 49.65 17.53
C PRO A 43 19.61 48.54 17.76
N SER A 44 19.33 48.34 19.04
CA SER A 44 18.27 47.49 19.59
C SER A 44 16.88 48.00 19.22
N ALA A 45 16.11 47.19 18.50
CA ALA A 45 14.66 47.33 18.40
C ALA A 45 14.00 46.45 19.48
N THR A 46 13.15 47.08 20.26
CA THR A 46 12.34 46.56 21.36
C THR A 46 11.36 45.49 20.89
N ALA A 47 11.47 44.27 21.43
CA ALA A 47 10.47 43.21 21.30
C ALA A 47 9.46 43.30 22.45
N ALA A 48 8.18 43.34 22.11
CA ALA A 48 7.04 43.17 23.02
C ALA A 48 6.95 41.71 23.53
N PRO A 49 6.33 41.43 24.70
CA PRO A 49 6.46 40.16 25.38
C PRO A 49 5.40 39.16 24.88
N HIS A 50 5.73 38.33 23.91
CA HIS A 50 4.92 37.16 23.52
C HIS A 50 5.79 35.91 23.28
N ALA A 51 6.84 35.73 24.09
CA ALA A 51 7.80 34.62 23.95
C ALA A 51 8.11 33.92 25.29
N ALA A 52 7.15 33.90 26.23
CA ALA A 52 7.30 33.26 27.54
C ALA A 52 6.30 32.12 27.83
N ALA A 53 5.48 31.69 26.86
CA ALA A 53 4.45 30.67 27.07
C ALA A 53 4.70 29.32 26.38
N ILE A 54 5.84 29.10 25.71
CA ILE A 54 6.14 27.84 25.02
C ILE A 54 7.56 27.38 25.35
N ARG A 55 7.81 27.11 26.63
CA ARG A 55 9.02 26.42 27.11
C ARG A 55 8.75 25.35 28.18
N SER A 56 7.51 24.87 28.32
CA SER A 56 7.17 23.82 29.29
C SER A 56 6.43 22.58 28.72
N ILE A 57 6.54 22.29 27.41
CA ILE A 57 5.81 21.16 26.78
C ILE A 57 6.71 19.95 26.44
N ILE A 58 7.99 19.93 26.87
CA ILE A 58 8.88 18.75 26.64
C ILE A 58 9.22 17.98 27.94
N SER A 59 8.52 18.25 29.05
CA SER A 59 8.72 17.46 30.27
C SER A 59 7.51 17.50 31.21
N GLY A 60 6.69 16.44 31.21
CA GLY A 60 5.65 16.21 32.22
C GLY A 60 4.45 15.41 31.68
N PRO A 61 3.92 14.41 32.41
CA PRO A 61 2.88 13.51 31.91
C PRO A 61 1.50 14.12 32.14
N PHE A 62 0.70 14.22 31.09
CA PHE A 62 -0.75 14.37 31.23
C PHE A 62 -1.43 13.57 30.11
N TRP A 63 -1.51 12.26 30.33
CA TRP A 63 -2.21 11.33 29.45
C TRP A 63 -3.59 11.07 30.06
N SER A 64 -4.67 11.39 29.34
CA SER A 64 -5.99 10.91 29.70
C SER A 64 -6.10 9.45 29.29
N THR A 65 -6.02 8.55 30.26
CA THR A 65 -6.16 7.10 30.06
C THR A 65 -7.59 6.72 29.74
N THR A 66 -7.85 6.28 28.51
CA THR A 66 -8.97 5.36 28.24
C THR A 66 -8.68 4.45 27.04
N SER A 67 -7.57 3.69 27.10
CA SER A 67 -7.37 2.52 26.25
C SER A 67 -7.38 1.26 27.12
N ARG A 68 -8.28 0.30 26.85
CA ARG A 68 -8.26 -1.02 27.51
C ARG A 68 -7.13 -1.85 26.90
N ALA A 69 -6.06 -2.07 27.66
CA ALA A 69 -4.97 -2.96 27.29
C ALA A 69 -5.40 -4.44 27.38
N VAL A 70 -4.83 -5.28 26.52
CA VAL A 70 -5.00 -6.74 26.54
C VAL A 70 -4.02 -7.33 27.54
N VAL A 71 -4.52 -8.23 28.40
CA VAL A 71 -3.75 -8.93 29.43
C VAL A 71 -3.21 -10.25 28.86
N HIS A 72 -1.88 -10.42 28.86
CA HIS A 72 -1.26 -11.73 28.63
C HIS A 72 -1.12 -12.49 29.96
N GLU A 73 -1.67 -13.70 30.03
CA GLU A 73 -1.63 -14.56 31.23
C GLU A 73 -0.40 -15.49 31.19
N GLY A 74 0.62 -15.14 31.97
CA GLY A 74 1.69 -16.04 32.42
C GLY A 74 1.52 -16.39 33.90
N PRO A 75 2.19 -17.43 34.41
CA PRO A 75 2.11 -17.80 35.82
C PRO A 75 2.83 -16.75 36.67
N HIS A 76 2.04 -15.82 37.23
CA HIS A 76 2.37 -14.64 38.04
C HIS A 76 2.44 -13.30 37.28
N MET A 77 1.34 -12.54 37.40
CA MET A 77 1.13 -11.13 37.03
C MET A 77 0.86 -10.85 35.54
N SER A 78 -0.26 -10.17 35.27
CA SER A 78 -0.64 -9.69 33.95
C SER A 78 0.29 -8.58 33.47
N TRP A 79 0.74 -8.66 32.21
CA TRP A 79 1.50 -7.62 31.53
C TRP A 79 0.63 -6.86 30.53
N GLU A 80 0.80 -5.55 30.45
CA GLU A 80 0.26 -4.70 29.38
C GLU A 80 1.35 -4.43 28.34
N VAL A 81 1.00 -4.62 27.07
CA VAL A 81 1.86 -4.36 25.92
C VAL A 81 1.49 -3.02 25.30
N VAL A 82 2.51 -2.25 24.92
CA VAL A 82 2.38 -0.94 24.27
C VAL A 82 3.27 -0.91 23.04
N ILE A 83 2.66 -0.73 21.87
CA ILE A 83 3.32 -0.78 20.57
C ILE A 83 2.99 0.48 19.77
N GLY A 84 4.03 1.08 19.19
CA GLY A 84 3.91 2.10 18.14
C GLY A 84 4.69 1.68 16.90
N LEU A 85 4.20 2.03 15.72
CA LEU A 85 4.88 1.75 14.45
C LEU A 85 5.39 3.02 13.79
N GLU A 86 6.54 2.90 13.16
CA GLU A 86 7.13 3.88 12.25
C GLU A 86 7.19 3.23 10.87
N THR A 87 6.41 3.76 9.92
CA THR A 87 6.30 3.19 8.58
C THR A 87 6.86 4.15 7.54
N HIS A 88 7.78 3.67 6.71
CA HIS A 88 8.27 4.41 5.56
C HIS A 88 7.58 3.89 4.30
N ALA A 89 6.80 4.75 3.65
CA ALA A 89 6.19 4.49 2.36
C ALA A 89 6.96 5.25 1.26
N GLN A 90 7.52 4.52 0.29
CA GLN A 90 8.15 5.07 -0.89
C GLN A 90 7.09 5.62 -1.83
N LEU A 91 7.19 6.91 -2.17
CA LEU A 91 6.16 7.55 -2.98
C LEU A 91 6.33 7.24 -4.46
N GLN A 92 5.24 6.81 -5.10
CA GLN A 92 5.16 6.61 -6.54
C GLN A 92 5.11 7.95 -7.28
N THR A 93 6.30 8.49 -7.56
CA THR A 93 6.47 9.73 -8.31
C THR A 93 7.32 9.48 -9.56
N ARG A 94 7.31 10.41 -10.52
CA ARG A 94 8.15 10.24 -11.72
C ARG A 94 9.63 10.56 -11.49
N SER A 95 9.92 11.45 -10.56
CA SER A 95 11.27 11.92 -10.23
C SER A 95 11.49 11.95 -8.72
N LYS A 96 12.75 11.98 -8.30
CA LYS A 96 13.17 12.09 -6.90
C LYS A 96 12.59 13.32 -6.18
N ILE A 97 12.66 13.33 -4.85
CA ILE A 97 12.03 14.39 -4.04
C ILE A 97 12.71 15.75 -4.21
N PHE A 98 14.03 15.76 -4.44
CA PHE A 98 14.84 16.97 -4.53
C PHE A 98 15.64 17.09 -5.83
N SER A 99 15.47 16.14 -6.76
CA SER A 99 16.23 16.08 -8.01
C SER A 99 15.38 15.56 -9.17
N GLY A 100 15.85 15.77 -10.40
CA GLY A 100 15.16 15.32 -11.62
C GLY A 100 15.44 13.87 -12.03
N ALA A 101 16.18 13.10 -11.23
CA ALA A 101 16.50 11.71 -11.57
C ALA A 101 15.28 10.80 -11.42
N ALA A 102 15.26 9.72 -12.20
CA ALA A 102 14.22 8.69 -12.15
C ALA A 102 14.30 7.85 -10.88
N ILE A 103 13.23 7.11 -10.58
CA ILE A 103 13.12 6.21 -9.42
C ILE A 103 12.74 4.78 -9.80
N ALA A 104 12.93 4.39 -11.07
CA ALA A 104 12.49 3.08 -11.54
C ALA A 104 13.35 1.95 -10.95
N PHE A 105 12.69 0.96 -10.34
CA PHE A 105 13.34 -0.23 -9.79
C PHE A 105 14.08 -1.04 -10.87
N GLY A 106 15.10 -1.79 -10.46
CA GLY A 106 15.85 -2.71 -11.33
C GLY A 106 16.88 -2.05 -12.25
N ALA A 107 17.11 -0.74 -12.14
CA ALA A 107 18.17 -0.06 -12.88
C ALA A 107 19.57 -0.57 -12.47
N ALA A 108 20.51 -0.59 -13.42
CA ALA A 108 21.89 -0.90 -13.11
C ALA A 108 22.47 0.10 -12.07
N PRO A 109 23.43 -0.29 -11.23
CA PRO A 109 23.94 0.54 -10.14
C PRO A 109 24.37 1.93 -10.59
N ASN A 110 24.01 2.96 -9.81
CA ASN A 110 24.35 4.37 -10.02
C ASN A 110 23.91 4.95 -11.40
N ARG A 111 22.90 4.39 -12.06
CA ARG A 111 22.32 4.92 -13.33
C ARG A 111 21.20 5.92 -13.13
N GLN A 112 20.61 5.96 -11.94
CA GLN A 112 19.55 6.88 -11.56
C GLN A 112 20.02 7.87 -10.50
N ALA A 113 21.27 8.32 -10.59
CA ALA A 113 21.83 9.33 -9.70
C ALA A 113 22.36 10.53 -10.51
N CYS A 114 21.88 11.72 -10.19
CA CYS A 114 22.36 12.97 -10.76
C CYS A 114 23.31 13.72 -9.80
N ALA A 115 23.80 14.89 -10.20
CA ALA A 115 24.71 15.71 -9.40
C ALA A 115 24.17 16.04 -7.99
N VAL A 116 22.85 16.22 -7.85
CA VAL A 116 22.19 16.47 -6.56
C VAL A 116 22.22 15.23 -5.68
N ASP A 117 21.91 14.06 -6.25
CA ASP A 117 21.82 12.80 -5.51
C ASP A 117 23.19 12.36 -4.97
N ILE A 118 24.25 12.57 -5.77
CA ILE A 118 25.64 12.28 -5.37
C ILE A 118 26.30 13.44 -4.59
N ALA A 119 25.55 14.50 -4.27
CA ALA A 119 25.98 15.63 -3.48
C ALA A 119 27.24 16.35 -3.99
N LEU A 120 27.31 16.67 -5.29
CA LEU A 120 28.43 17.48 -5.81
C LEU A 120 28.45 18.88 -5.17
N PRO A 121 29.63 19.48 -4.93
CA PRO A 121 29.71 20.83 -4.39
C PRO A 121 28.96 21.86 -5.27
N GLY A 122 28.10 22.67 -4.65
CA GLY A 122 27.34 23.74 -5.30
C GLY A 122 25.96 23.36 -5.85
N VAL A 123 25.52 22.11 -5.69
CA VAL A 123 24.15 21.70 -6.03
C VAL A 123 23.14 22.14 -4.97
N LEU A 124 21.88 22.34 -5.39
CA LEU A 124 20.77 22.72 -4.50
C LEU A 124 19.57 21.78 -4.70
N PRO A 125 18.84 21.44 -3.62
CA PRO A 125 17.62 20.64 -3.70
C PRO A 125 16.44 21.44 -4.27
N VAL A 126 15.58 20.79 -5.05
CA VAL A 126 14.32 21.39 -5.53
C VAL A 126 13.17 20.45 -5.24
N LEU A 127 12.25 20.85 -4.36
CA LEU A 127 11.14 20.02 -3.89
C LEU A 127 10.20 19.60 -5.03
N ASN A 128 9.88 18.31 -5.05
CA ASN A 128 8.93 17.70 -5.97
C ASN A 128 7.47 17.97 -5.55
N ARG A 129 6.69 18.61 -6.43
CA ARG A 129 5.26 18.90 -6.20
C ARG A 129 4.43 17.63 -6.03
N GLU A 130 4.73 16.57 -6.77
CA GLU A 130 4.00 15.29 -6.71
C GLU A 130 4.16 14.61 -5.35
N ALA A 131 5.35 14.68 -4.74
CA ALA A 131 5.59 14.17 -3.39
C ALA A 131 4.71 14.89 -2.35
N VAL A 132 4.55 16.21 -2.48
CA VAL A 132 3.64 17.00 -1.62
C VAL A 132 2.18 16.60 -1.85
N VAL A 133 1.76 16.41 -3.10
CA VAL A 133 0.40 15.92 -3.42
C VAL A 133 0.15 14.56 -2.78
N CYS A 134 1.11 13.63 -2.80
CA CYS A 134 0.99 12.34 -2.13
C CYS A 134 0.81 12.47 -0.61
N ALA A 135 1.58 13.35 0.04
CA ALA A 135 1.42 13.63 1.47
C ALA A 135 0.05 14.23 1.81
N ILE A 136 -0.45 15.17 0.98
CA ILE A 136 -1.79 15.75 1.14
C ILE A 136 -2.87 14.67 0.96
N LYS A 137 -2.77 13.84 -0.09
CA LYS A 137 -3.70 12.71 -0.31
C LYS A 137 -3.77 11.80 0.92
N PHE A 138 -2.61 11.43 1.46
CA PHE A 138 -2.55 10.63 2.67
C PHE A 138 -3.25 11.32 3.85
N GLY A 139 -2.91 12.59 4.11
CA GLY A 139 -3.51 13.36 5.20
C GLY A 139 -5.02 13.46 5.10
N LEU A 140 -5.56 13.67 3.89
CA LEU A 140 -7.01 13.66 3.64
C LEU A 140 -7.63 12.29 3.90
N ALA A 141 -6.97 11.23 3.46
CA ALA A 141 -7.48 9.86 3.54
C ALA A 141 -7.57 9.34 4.98
N VAL A 142 -6.68 9.81 5.86
CA VAL A 142 -6.67 9.43 7.30
C VAL A 142 -7.36 10.46 8.20
N GLY A 143 -8.02 11.48 7.62
CA GLY A 143 -8.71 12.53 8.36
C GLY A 143 -7.78 13.39 9.23
N ALA A 144 -6.53 13.58 8.81
CA ALA A 144 -5.54 14.36 9.53
C ALA A 144 -5.61 15.86 9.24
N ASN A 145 -4.93 16.63 10.07
CA ASN A 145 -4.70 18.04 9.81
C ASN A 145 -3.50 18.23 8.86
N ILE A 146 -3.71 18.94 7.76
CA ILE A 146 -2.66 19.32 6.80
C ILE A 146 -2.15 20.71 7.19
N ALA A 147 -0.84 20.82 7.43
CA ALA A 147 -0.25 22.08 7.85
C ALA A 147 -0.30 23.12 6.71
N PRO A 148 -0.82 24.34 6.93
CA PRO A 148 -0.83 25.38 5.90
C PRO A 148 0.57 25.85 5.53
N ARG A 149 1.53 25.62 6.42
CA ARG A 149 2.95 25.90 6.23
C ARG A 149 3.76 24.75 6.81
N SER A 150 4.76 24.27 6.09
CA SER A 150 5.64 23.17 6.50
C SER A 150 7.10 23.49 6.22
N ILE A 151 8.01 23.00 7.07
CA ILE A 151 9.43 23.37 7.04
C ILE A 151 10.28 22.10 6.97
N PHE A 152 11.11 22.01 5.92
CA PHE A 152 12.14 20.97 5.82
C PHE A 152 13.32 21.30 6.74
N ALA A 153 13.92 20.25 7.29
CA ALA A 153 15.04 20.31 8.21
C ALA A 153 16.11 19.30 7.81
N ARG A 154 17.36 19.58 8.19
CA ARG A 154 18.48 18.65 8.01
C ARG A 154 18.63 17.76 9.23
N LYS A 155 18.52 16.45 9.03
CA LYS A 155 18.88 15.41 10.00
C LYS A 155 20.32 14.98 9.73
N ASN A 156 21.27 15.45 10.54
CA ASN A 156 22.70 15.30 10.27
C ASN A 156 23.24 13.99 10.82
N TYR A 157 23.73 13.11 9.95
CA TYR A 157 24.47 11.90 10.31
C TYR A 157 25.36 11.46 9.15
N PHE A 158 26.51 10.85 9.47
CA PHE A 158 27.46 10.39 8.47
C PHE A 158 27.29 8.90 8.23
N TYR A 159 26.93 8.53 7.01
CA TYR A 159 26.92 7.15 6.57
C TYR A 159 27.21 7.07 5.06
N PRO A 160 27.91 6.04 4.56
CA PRO A 160 28.35 5.99 3.15
C PRO A 160 27.23 6.06 2.10
N ASP A 161 26.02 5.61 2.43
CA ASP A 161 24.86 5.66 1.54
C ASP A 161 24.11 7.01 1.56
N LEU A 162 24.57 7.97 2.35
CA LEU A 162 24.01 9.31 2.46
C LEU A 162 25.04 10.38 2.02
N PRO A 163 25.13 10.68 0.71
CA PRO A 163 26.22 11.48 0.16
C PRO A 163 26.34 12.89 0.75
N LYS A 164 25.23 13.50 1.16
CA LYS A 164 25.19 14.86 1.70
C LYS A 164 25.73 14.97 3.14
N GLY A 165 25.84 13.86 3.86
CA GLY A 165 26.12 13.87 5.31
C GLY A 165 24.96 14.39 6.16
N TYR A 166 23.79 14.60 5.54
CA TYR A 166 22.51 14.88 6.17
C TYR A 166 21.37 14.40 5.28
N GLN A 167 20.27 13.99 5.90
CA GLN A 167 19.02 13.65 5.24
C GLN A 167 18.10 14.86 5.35
N ILE A 168 17.53 15.30 4.24
CA ILE A 168 16.47 16.30 4.25
C ILE A 168 15.16 15.60 4.64
N SER A 169 14.59 16.02 5.78
CA SER A 169 13.36 15.49 6.38
C SER A 169 12.54 16.67 6.94
N GLN A 170 11.56 16.43 7.80
CA GLN A 170 10.79 17.48 8.48
C GLN A 170 10.81 17.22 9.98
N PHE A 171 10.99 18.27 10.80
CA PHE A 171 11.08 18.11 12.25
C PHE A 171 9.89 18.74 12.97
N GLU A 172 9.84 20.07 13.07
CA GLU A 172 8.83 20.76 13.90
C GLU A 172 7.44 20.85 13.24
N THR A 173 7.39 21.04 11.92
CA THR A 173 6.13 21.32 11.21
C THR A 173 5.96 20.37 10.01
N PRO A 174 5.54 19.11 10.24
CA PRO A 174 5.32 18.14 9.18
C PRO A 174 4.12 18.51 8.31
N VAL A 175 4.02 17.94 7.11
CA VAL A 175 2.86 18.15 6.21
C VAL A 175 1.56 17.65 6.86
N VAL A 176 1.60 16.49 7.52
CA VAL A 176 0.42 15.83 8.10
C VAL A 176 0.61 15.64 9.60
N SER A 177 -0.37 16.05 10.41
CA SER A 177 -0.40 15.88 11.87
C SER A 177 -1.74 15.30 12.32
N GLY A 178 -1.71 14.32 13.23
CA GLY A 178 -2.93 13.65 13.69
C GLY A 178 -3.53 12.71 12.65
N GLY A 179 -4.83 12.41 12.81
CA GLY A 179 -5.57 11.44 12.01
C GLY A 179 -5.49 10.03 12.58
N GLY A 180 -5.96 9.04 11.83
CA GLY A 180 -5.96 7.66 12.30
C GLY A 180 -6.57 6.66 11.32
N LEU A 181 -6.47 5.39 11.69
CA LEU A 181 -7.04 4.28 10.94
C LEU A 181 -7.81 3.34 11.86
N THR A 182 -8.99 2.92 11.42
CA THR A 182 -9.72 1.83 12.06
C THR A 182 -9.17 0.50 11.59
N ILE A 183 -8.81 -0.35 12.54
CA ILE A 183 -8.34 -1.72 12.33
C ILE A 183 -9.33 -2.71 12.93
N ARG A 184 -9.34 -3.93 12.40
CA ARG A 184 -10.18 -5.02 12.91
C ARG A 184 -9.31 -6.22 13.29
N VAL A 185 -9.50 -6.72 14.50
CA VAL A 185 -8.83 -7.93 15.02
C VAL A 185 -9.91 -8.87 15.53
N GLY A 186 -10.17 -9.95 14.80
CA GLY A 186 -11.34 -10.80 15.02
C GLY A 186 -12.64 -10.01 14.85
N ASP A 187 -13.47 -9.99 15.90
CA ASP A 187 -14.73 -9.23 15.94
C ASP A 187 -14.59 -7.83 16.55
N ALA A 188 -13.40 -7.47 17.05
CA ALA A 188 -13.16 -6.18 17.67
C ALA A 188 -12.62 -5.17 16.65
N GLU A 189 -13.18 -3.95 16.69
CA GLU A 189 -12.65 -2.79 15.98
C GLU A 189 -11.90 -1.88 16.94
N LYS A 190 -10.81 -1.28 16.46
CA LYS A 190 -9.99 -0.33 17.20
C LYS A 190 -9.55 0.80 16.29
N PHE A 191 -9.61 2.03 16.79
CA PHE A 191 -9.04 3.19 16.09
C PHE A 191 -7.61 3.42 16.58
N VAL A 192 -6.65 3.46 15.66
CA VAL A 192 -5.24 3.74 15.93
C VAL A 192 -4.94 5.15 15.45
N HIS A 193 -4.49 6.01 16.36
CA HIS A 193 -4.16 7.40 16.05
C HIS A 193 -2.79 7.50 15.40
N LEU A 194 -2.63 8.49 14.54
CA LEU A 194 -1.35 8.89 13.99
C LEU A 194 -0.84 10.12 14.72
N THR A 195 0.44 10.14 15.05
CA THR A 195 1.10 11.36 15.52
C THR A 195 1.31 12.31 14.34
N ARG A 196 1.88 11.79 13.25
CA ARG A 196 2.30 12.58 12.08
C ARG A 196 2.56 11.71 10.86
N ALA A 197 2.56 12.35 9.68
CA ALA A 197 3.21 11.82 8.49
C ALA A 197 3.99 12.92 7.77
N HIS A 198 5.25 12.65 7.42
CA HIS A 198 6.15 13.68 6.95
C HIS A 198 7.05 13.24 5.80
N LEU A 199 7.43 14.21 4.98
CA LEU A 199 8.23 13.97 3.78
C LEU A 199 9.72 13.92 4.12
N GLU A 200 10.41 12.96 3.54
CA GLU A 200 11.85 12.89 3.58
C GLU A 200 12.43 12.22 2.33
N GLU A 201 13.74 12.23 2.21
CA GLU A 201 14.46 11.51 1.17
C GLU A 201 15.02 10.18 1.67
N ASP A 202 15.01 9.15 0.83
CA ASP A 202 15.68 7.89 1.14
C ASP A 202 17.20 7.99 0.95
N ALA A 203 17.91 7.12 1.65
CA ALA A 203 19.34 6.90 1.45
C ALA A 203 19.60 5.88 0.32
N GLY A 204 20.86 5.79 -0.10
CA GLY A 204 21.32 4.75 -1.02
C GLY A 204 21.27 3.35 -0.40
N LYS A 205 21.92 2.39 -1.07
CA LYS A 205 22.06 1.02 -0.60
C LYS A 205 23.53 0.67 -0.44
N SER A 206 23.86 0.05 0.70
CA SER A 206 25.16 -0.55 0.96
C SER A 206 25.12 -2.05 0.67
N LEU A 207 26.07 -2.55 -0.13
CA LEU A 207 26.21 -3.95 -0.51
C LEU A 207 27.53 -4.50 0.03
N HIS A 208 27.45 -5.49 0.92
CA HIS A 208 28.63 -6.05 1.60
C HIS A 208 29.05 -7.41 1.02
N GLU A 209 28.12 -8.20 0.49
CA GLU A 209 28.36 -9.60 0.09
C GLU A 209 29.20 -9.71 -1.20
N ASP A 210 29.03 -8.77 -2.12
CA ASP A 210 29.68 -8.79 -3.44
C ASP A 210 31.13 -8.27 -3.42
N PHE A 211 31.60 -7.71 -2.30
CA PHE A 211 32.88 -7.00 -2.23
C PHE A 211 33.70 -7.41 -1.00
N HIS A 212 34.59 -8.40 -1.15
CA HIS A 212 35.47 -8.83 -0.06
C HIS A 212 36.27 -7.69 0.56
N GLY A 213 36.11 -7.49 1.88
CA GLY A 213 36.79 -6.46 2.66
C GLY A 213 36.41 -5.01 2.31
N LYS A 214 35.35 -4.81 1.52
CA LYS A 214 34.87 -3.49 1.08
C LYS A 214 33.35 -3.44 1.12
N THR A 215 32.78 -2.31 0.73
CA THR A 215 31.33 -2.12 0.60
C THR A 215 31.06 -1.38 -0.70
N GLY A 216 30.17 -1.92 -1.51
CA GLY A 216 29.66 -1.26 -2.71
C GLY A 216 28.53 -0.31 -2.34
N ILE A 217 28.55 0.91 -2.86
CA ILE A 217 27.51 1.91 -2.65
C ILE A 217 26.74 2.13 -3.94
N ASP A 218 25.43 1.89 -3.89
CA ASP A 218 24.50 2.20 -4.96
C ASP A 218 23.58 3.36 -4.56
N LEU A 219 23.69 4.47 -5.29
CA LEU A 219 22.95 5.71 -5.05
C LEU A 219 21.70 5.84 -5.93
N ASN A 220 21.29 4.79 -6.63
CA ASN A 220 20.04 4.78 -7.38
C ASN A 220 18.84 5.19 -6.50
N ARG A 221 18.78 4.70 -5.26
CA ARG A 221 17.70 4.99 -4.30
C ARG A 221 17.87 6.31 -3.53
N ALA A 222 19.09 6.87 -3.48
CA ALA A 222 19.34 8.10 -2.72
C ALA A 222 18.53 9.26 -3.31
N GLY A 223 17.70 9.92 -2.50
CA GLY A 223 16.81 11.00 -2.95
C GLY A 223 15.42 10.53 -3.39
N THR A 224 15.09 9.24 -3.34
CA THR A 224 13.72 8.77 -3.59
C THR A 224 12.77 9.34 -2.51
N PRO A 225 11.56 9.83 -2.86
CA PRO A 225 10.67 10.41 -1.87
C PRO A 225 10.09 9.35 -0.93
N LEU A 226 10.12 9.64 0.37
CA LEU A 226 9.48 8.85 1.40
C LEU A 226 8.44 9.68 2.14
N LEU A 227 7.40 8.99 2.62
CA LEU A 227 6.50 9.47 3.64
C LEU A 227 6.69 8.60 4.89
N GLU A 228 7.25 9.17 5.95
CA GLU A 228 7.39 8.52 7.25
C GLU A 228 6.12 8.78 8.07
N ILE A 229 5.40 7.72 8.38
CA ILE A 229 4.09 7.69 9.04
C ILE A 229 4.28 7.09 10.44
N VAL A 230 4.00 7.88 11.46
CA VAL A 230 4.24 7.50 12.86
C VAL A 230 2.92 7.40 13.60
N THR A 231 2.68 6.26 14.24
CA THR A 231 1.50 6.05 15.08
C THR A 231 1.71 6.60 16.49
N GLU A 232 0.61 6.94 17.15
CA GLU A 232 0.59 6.91 18.61
C GLU A 232 0.83 5.47 19.11
N PRO A 233 1.31 5.27 20.35
CA PRO A 233 1.56 3.96 20.92
C PRO A 233 0.25 3.28 21.39
N ASP A 234 -0.74 3.20 20.50
CA ASP A 234 -2.09 2.74 20.83
C ASP A 234 -2.24 1.22 20.82
N MET A 235 -1.35 0.51 20.13
CA MET A 235 -1.49 -0.93 19.87
C MET A 235 -1.05 -1.76 21.08
N CYS A 236 -1.81 -2.81 21.39
CA CYS A 236 -1.64 -3.62 22.59
C CYS A 236 -1.36 -5.10 22.31
N SER A 237 -1.17 -5.48 21.04
CA SER A 237 -0.77 -6.83 20.66
C SER A 237 -0.10 -6.83 19.28
N SER A 238 0.65 -7.88 18.98
CA SER A 238 1.22 -8.10 17.65
C SER A 238 0.14 -8.25 16.57
N ALA A 239 -1.01 -8.83 16.92
CA ALA A 239 -2.17 -8.95 16.03
C ALA A 239 -2.73 -7.57 15.61
N GLU A 240 -2.84 -6.64 16.56
CA GLU A 240 -3.22 -5.25 16.26
C GLU A 240 -2.18 -4.54 15.40
N ALA A 241 -0.89 -4.73 15.68
CA ALA A 241 0.20 -4.14 14.89
C ALA A 241 0.19 -4.63 13.43
N VAL A 242 -0.04 -5.93 13.21
CA VAL A 242 -0.18 -6.50 11.87
C VAL A 242 -1.45 -5.99 11.18
N ALA A 243 -2.57 -5.92 11.90
CA ALA A 243 -3.82 -5.41 11.35
C ALA A 243 -3.69 -3.94 10.91
N TYR A 244 -3.02 -3.11 11.72
CA TYR A 244 -2.69 -1.73 11.35
C TYR A 244 -1.76 -1.67 10.14
N ALA A 245 -0.66 -2.42 10.13
CA ALA A 245 0.29 -2.39 9.03
C ALA A 245 -0.36 -2.80 7.69
N LYS A 246 -1.26 -3.80 7.73
CA LYS A 246 -2.08 -4.21 6.57
C LYS A 246 -3.09 -3.14 6.15
N ALA A 247 -3.79 -2.51 7.10
CA ALA A 247 -4.75 -1.45 6.81
C ALA A 247 -4.07 -0.23 6.19
N LEU A 248 -2.91 0.16 6.73
CA LEU A 248 -2.09 1.24 6.19
C LEU A 248 -1.59 0.90 4.78
N HIS A 249 -1.04 -0.31 4.59
CA HIS A 249 -0.63 -0.80 3.27
C HIS A 249 -1.78 -0.72 2.25
N ALA A 250 -2.96 -1.25 2.59
CA ALA A 250 -4.13 -1.21 1.73
C ALA A 250 -4.55 0.23 1.40
N LEU A 251 -4.46 1.16 2.37
CA LEU A 251 -4.80 2.55 2.13
C LEU A 251 -3.83 3.22 1.15
N VAL A 252 -2.52 3.10 1.38
CA VAL A 252 -1.51 3.81 0.58
C VAL A 252 -1.46 3.31 -0.87
N THR A 253 -1.74 2.02 -1.10
CA THR A 253 -1.90 1.46 -2.44
C THR A 253 -3.21 1.92 -3.08
N TRP A 254 -4.32 1.92 -2.34
CA TRP A 254 -5.62 2.37 -2.84
C TRP A 254 -5.61 3.82 -3.33
N ILE A 255 -5.05 4.74 -2.54
CA ILE A 255 -4.94 6.15 -2.93
C ILE A 255 -3.83 6.40 -3.96
N GLY A 256 -3.09 5.35 -4.34
CA GLY A 256 -2.08 5.35 -5.40
C GLY A 256 -0.87 6.21 -5.08
N ILE A 257 -0.39 6.18 -3.82
CA ILE A 257 0.82 6.90 -3.43
C ILE A 257 2.03 5.98 -3.24
N CYS A 258 1.83 4.67 -3.08
CA CYS A 258 2.89 3.67 -2.86
C CYS A 258 2.46 2.34 -3.52
N ASP A 259 3.38 1.54 -4.08
CA ASP A 259 3.07 0.19 -4.59
C ASP A 259 2.86 -0.84 -3.48
N GLY A 260 3.31 -0.54 -2.26
CA GLY A 260 3.21 -1.44 -1.11
C GLY A 260 4.22 -2.59 -1.11
N ASN A 261 5.13 -2.67 -2.09
CA ASN A 261 6.02 -3.83 -2.22
C ASN A 261 7.06 -3.86 -1.10
N MET A 262 6.82 -4.73 -0.11
CA MET A 262 7.73 -4.90 1.04
C MET A 262 9.04 -5.61 0.66
N GLN A 263 9.04 -6.46 -0.39
CA GLN A 263 10.25 -7.18 -0.81
C GLN A 263 11.25 -6.24 -1.50
N GLU A 264 10.75 -5.30 -2.29
CA GLU A 264 11.55 -4.26 -2.93
C GLU A 264 11.89 -3.10 -1.98
N GLY A 265 11.28 -3.09 -0.79
CA GLY A 265 11.53 -2.09 0.26
C GLY A 265 10.74 -0.78 0.08
N SER A 266 9.75 -0.76 -0.80
CA SER A 266 8.86 0.38 -1.00
C SER A 266 7.94 0.63 0.21
N PHE A 267 7.67 -0.41 1.01
CA PHE A 267 6.92 -0.28 2.25
C PHE A 267 7.68 -0.99 3.38
N ARG A 268 8.16 -0.19 4.34
CA ARG A 268 8.99 -0.66 5.47
C ARG A 268 8.33 -0.29 6.79
N CYS A 269 8.36 -1.19 7.76
CA CYS A 269 7.89 -0.91 9.11
C CYS A 269 9.00 -1.18 10.13
N ASP A 270 9.16 -0.26 11.07
CA ASP A 270 9.90 -0.43 12.29
C ASP A 270 8.91 -0.45 13.47
N ALA A 271 9.19 -1.28 14.49
CA ALA A 271 8.29 -1.47 15.63
C ALA A 271 8.94 -0.98 16.92
N ASN A 272 8.23 -0.12 17.66
CA ASN A 272 8.60 0.30 19.00
C ASN A 272 7.77 -0.51 20.00
N VAL A 273 8.42 -1.37 20.79
CA VAL A 273 7.76 -2.28 21.72
C VAL A 273 8.16 -1.97 23.16
N SER A 274 7.18 -1.89 24.04
CA SER A 274 7.39 -1.79 25.48
C SER A 274 6.33 -2.60 26.24
N VAL A 275 6.74 -3.20 27.36
CA VAL A 275 5.82 -3.86 28.30
C VAL A 275 5.81 -3.13 29.64
N ARG A 276 4.68 -3.17 30.34
CA ARG A 276 4.54 -2.62 31.68
C ARG A 276 3.57 -3.43 32.53
N ARG A 277 3.62 -3.21 33.84
CA ARG A 277 2.55 -3.68 34.73
C ARG A 277 1.30 -2.80 34.57
N PRO A 278 0.08 -3.36 34.70
CA PRO A 278 -1.14 -2.57 34.67
C PRO A 278 -1.10 -1.37 35.61
N GLY A 279 -1.46 -0.20 35.09
CA GLY A 279 -1.45 1.07 35.83
C GLY A 279 -0.06 1.70 36.08
N ALA A 280 1.03 1.05 35.66
CA ALA A 280 2.37 1.64 35.75
C ALA A 280 2.63 2.68 34.64
N PRO A 281 3.63 3.56 34.80
CA PRO A 281 4.15 4.36 33.69
C PRO A 281 4.58 3.48 32.51
N LEU A 282 4.67 4.07 31.31
CA LEU A 282 5.21 3.38 30.14
C LEU A 282 6.62 2.85 30.44
N GLY A 283 6.89 1.61 30.02
CA GLY A 283 8.19 0.99 30.17
C GLY A 283 9.24 1.58 29.23
N THR A 284 10.46 1.07 29.34
CA THR A 284 11.52 1.40 28.37
C THR A 284 11.17 0.75 27.03
N ARG A 285 11.22 1.53 25.94
CA ARG A 285 11.01 1.01 24.58
C ARG A 285 12.27 0.35 24.01
N ARG A 286 12.10 -0.72 23.24
CA ARG A 286 13.09 -1.21 22.28
C ARG A 286 12.53 -1.08 20.86
N GLU A 287 13.40 -0.69 19.94
CA GLU A 287 13.06 -0.37 18.55
C GLU A 287 13.58 -1.49 17.65
N VAL A 288 12.67 -2.25 17.06
CA VAL A 288 12.97 -3.31 16.10
C VAL A 288 12.97 -2.73 14.71
N LYS A 289 14.10 -2.83 14.00
CA LYS A 289 14.25 -2.31 12.64
C LYS A 289 14.23 -3.39 11.56
N ASN A 290 14.00 -2.96 10.32
CA ASN A 290 14.17 -3.75 9.09
C ASN A 290 13.17 -4.92 8.96
N LEU A 291 11.90 -4.66 9.27
CA LEU A 291 10.84 -5.67 9.15
C LEU A 291 10.21 -5.62 7.75
N ASN A 292 10.66 -6.53 6.88
CA ASN A 292 10.28 -6.58 5.47
C ASN A 292 9.09 -7.51 5.17
N SER A 293 8.37 -7.99 6.19
CA SER A 293 7.10 -8.70 6.01
C SER A 293 6.19 -8.58 7.24
N PHE A 294 4.88 -8.67 7.04
CA PHE A 294 3.93 -8.69 8.16
C PHE A 294 4.12 -9.88 9.11
N ARG A 295 4.59 -11.03 8.59
CA ARG A 295 4.93 -12.19 9.42
C ARG A 295 6.12 -11.90 10.33
N PHE A 296 7.17 -11.28 9.78
CA PHE A 296 8.35 -10.89 10.56
C PHE A 296 8.02 -9.81 11.58
N LEU A 297 7.16 -8.86 11.22
CA LEU A 297 6.63 -7.88 12.17
C LEU A 297 5.97 -8.57 13.37
N GLN A 298 5.10 -9.54 13.13
CA GLN A 298 4.44 -10.29 14.19
C GLN A 298 5.46 -11.03 15.07
N GLN A 299 6.31 -11.85 14.47
CA GLN A 299 7.29 -12.68 15.17
C GLN A 299 8.26 -11.85 16.00
N ALA A 300 8.74 -10.73 15.45
CA ALA A 300 9.67 -9.86 16.14
C ALA A 300 9.02 -9.16 17.34
N ILE A 301 7.77 -8.71 17.21
CA ILE A 301 7.00 -8.14 18.32
C ILE A 301 6.76 -9.19 19.39
N ASP A 302 6.31 -10.39 19.02
CA ASP A 302 6.03 -11.48 19.96
C ASP A 302 7.29 -11.87 20.75
N TYR A 303 8.42 -12.03 20.05
CA TYR A 303 9.72 -12.30 20.68
C TYR A 303 10.10 -11.19 21.64
N GLU A 304 10.00 -9.93 21.22
CA GLU A 304 10.41 -8.78 22.02
C GLU A 304 9.55 -8.59 23.28
N ILE A 305 8.25 -8.86 23.19
CA ILE A 305 7.35 -8.86 24.35
C ILE A 305 7.82 -9.89 25.37
N GLN A 306 8.02 -11.14 24.94
CA GLN A 306 8.44 -12.23 25.84
C GLN A 306 9.83 -11.98 26.42
N TRP A 307 10.76 -11.49 25.61
CA TRP A 307 12.10 -11.13 26.06
C TRP A 307 12.05 -10.06 27.16
N GLN A 308 11.30 -8.97 26.96
CA GLN A 308 11.20 -7.91 27.97
C GLN A 308 10.54 -8.39 29.26
N ILE A 309 9.52 -9.25 29.17
CA ILE A 309 8.87 -9.86 30.34
C ILE A 309 9.88 -10.68 31.14
N ASN A 310 10.60 -11.59 30.49
CA ASN A 310 11.60 -12.44 31.14
C ASN A 310 12.70 -11.61 31.82
N GLU A 311 13.22 -10.58 31.14
CA GLU A 311 14.22 -9.69 31.72
C GLU A 311 13.71 -9.01 33.01
N ILE A 312 12.47 -8.49 33.00
CA ILE A 312 11.93 -7.79 34.17
C ILE A 312 11.59 -8.78 35.30
N GLU A 313 11.08 -9.97 34.99
CA GLU A 313 10.77 -11.01 35.96
C GLU A 313 12.03 -11.58 36.63
N GLU A 314 13.14 -11.67 35.90
CA GLU A 314 14.45 -12.03 36.44
C GLU A 314 15.16 -10.85 37.15
N GLY A 315 14.47 -9.71 37.33
CA GLY A 315 14.97 -8.56 38.07
C GLY A 315 15.98 -7.69 37.30
N ARG A 316 16.13 -7.89 35.99
CA ARG A 316 16.98 -7.06 35.12
C ARG A 316 16.22 -5.82 34.63
N LYS A 317 16.98 -4.85 34.14
CA LYS A 317 16.44 -3.58 33.62
C LYS A 317 16.43 -3.60 32.10
N ILE A 318 15.34 -3.14 31.52
CA ILE A 318 15.26 -2.91 30.08
C ILE A 318 16.02 -1.63 29.74
N HIS A 319 17.02 -1.75 28.88
CA HIS A 319 17.76 -0.63 28.30
C HIS A 319 17.19 -0.28 26.93
N GLN A 320 17.15 1.02 26.62
CA GLN A 320 16.73 1.47 25.31
C GLN A 320 17.75 1.01 24.26
N ALA A 321 17.29 0.27 23.27
CA ALA A 321 18.15 -0.32 22.24
C ALA A 321 17.45 -0.32 20.89
N THR A 322 18.26 -0.28 19.83
CA THR A 322 17.83 -0.62 18.49
C THR A 322 18.27 -2.06 18.21
N VAL A 323 17.32 -2.90 17.82
CA VAL A 323 17.52 -4.33 17.57
C VAL A 323 17.15 -4.68 16.13
N LEU A 324 17.75 -5.75 15.61
CA LEU A 324 17.37 -6.36 14.35
C LEU A 324 16.73 -7.71 14.60
N PHE A 325 15.72 -8.05 13.81
CA PHE A 325 15.12 -9.38 13.82
C PHE A 325 15.86 -10.29 12.84
N ASP A 326 16.25 -11.48 13.29
CA ASP A 326 16.85 -12.53 12.47
C ASP A 326 15.75 -13.56 12.11
N PRO A 327 15.32 -13.64 10.84
CA PRO A 327 14.25 -14.54 10.41
C PRO A 327 14.55 -16.04 10.55
N ASP A 328 15.83 -16.42 10.55
CA ASP A 328 16.26 -17.82 10.58
C ASP A 328 16.20 -18.38 12.00
N THR A 329 16.59 -17.55 12.97
CA THR A 329 16.55 -17.90 14.40
C THR A 329 15.25 -17.49 15.10
N GLY A 330 14.55 -16.48 14.58
CA GLY A 330 13.36 -15.90 15.19
C GLY A 330 13.67 -14.98 16.38
N GLU A 331 14.93 -14.56 16.54
CA GLU A 331 15.40 -13.77 17.69
C GLU A 331 15.70 -12.31 17.32
N THR A 332 15.64 -11.42 18.31
CA THR A 332 16.13 -10.04 18.18
C THR A 332 17.56 -9.90 18.69
N ARG A 333 18.45 -9.34 17.86
CA ARG A 333 19.85 -9.06 18.22
C ARG A 333 20.06 -7.57 18.39
N THR A 334 20.65 -7.18 19.52
CA THR A 334 21.02 -5.79 19.78
C THR A 334 22.12 -5.35 18.81
N MET A 335 21.86 -4.30 18.04
CA MET A 335 22.91 -3.65 17.23
C MET A 335 23.69 -2.63 18.06
N ARG A 336 22.96 -1.77 18.78
CA ARG A 336 23.54 -0.65 19.53
C ARG A 336 22.72 -0.35 20.78
N SER A 337 23.39 -0.07 21.89
CA SER A 337 22.80 0.57 23.08
C SER A 337 22.68 2.09 22.83
N LYS A 338 21.58 2.72 23.25
CA LYS A 338 21.35 4.18 23.09
C LYS A 338 22.04 5.03 24.18
N GLU A 339 23.19 4.59 24.72
CA GLU A 339 23.99 5.45 25.63
C GLU A 339 24.44 6.76 24.92
N ASP A 340 24.45 6.75 23.58
CA ASP A 340 24.50 7.94 22.72
C ASP A 340 23.11 8.20 22.11
N ALA A 341 22.26 9.01 22.74
CA ALA A 341 21.15 9.61 22.01
C ALA A 341 21.76 10.42 20.86
N HIS A 342 21.64 9.92 19.62
CA HIS A 342 22.26 10.57 18.46
C HIS A 342 21.68 11.99 18.33
N ASP A 343 22.51 12.98 18.66
CA ASP A 343 22.21 14.37 18.38
C ASP A 343 22.32 14.57 16.85
N TYR A 344 21.18 14.36 16.17
CA TYR A 344 21.05 14.60 14.74
C TYR A 344 21.14 16.09 14.38
N ARG A 345 21.27 17.00 15.37
CA ARG A 345 21.44 18.44 15.20
C ARG A 345 20.44 18.99 14.18
N TYR A 346 19.15 18.71 14.39
CA TYR A 346 18.09 19.19 13.50
C TYR A 346 18.13 20.72 13.44
N PHE A 347 18.10 21.26 12.22
CA PHE A 347 17.85 22.68 11.97
C PHE A 347 17.12 22.85 10.63
N PRO A 348 16.34 23.93 10.46
CA PRO A 348 15.64 24.21 9.20
C PRO A 348 16.62 24.25 8.02
N ASP A 349 16.27 23.59 6.91
CA ASP A 349 17.11 23.57 5.72
C ASP A 349 17.11 24.96 5.06
N PRO A 350 18.24 25.69 5.01
CA PRO A 350 18.29 27.03 4.44
C PRO A 350 18.14 27.05 2.91
N ASP A 351 18.34 25.92 2.24
CA ASP A 351 18.25 25.82 0.78
C ASP A 351 16.80 25.63 0.31
N LEU A 352 15.89 25.28 1.23
CA LEU A 352 14.46 25.09 0.96
C LEU A 352 13.64 26.12 1.72
N LEU A 353 12.93 26.97 0.97
CA LEU A 353 11.95 27.88 1.55
C LEU A 353 10.80 27.09 2.22
N PRO A 354 10.12 27.68 3.21
CA PRO A 354 8.91 27.09 3.79
C PRO A 354 7.89 26.74 2.70
N LEU A 355 7.35 25.52 2.78
CA LEU A 355 6.29 25.04 1.90
C LEU A 355 4.95 25.60 2.36
N GLU A 356 4.31 26.40 1.53
CA GLU A 356 2.96 26.92 1.76
C GLU A 356 1.92 26.03 1.07
N ILE A 357 1.02 25.43 1.86
CA ILE A 357 -0.06 24.54 1.41
C ILE A 357 -1.38 25.28 1.57
N THR A 358 -1.80 25.95 0.50
CA THR A 358 -3.05 26.73 0.50
C THR A 358 -4.29 25.84 0.56
N ALA A 359 -5.40 26.36 1.10
CA ALA A 359 -6.69 25.66 1.11
C ALA A 359 -7.13 25.25 -0.31
N ALA A 360 -6.93 26.13 -1.31
CA ALA A 360 -7.24 25.83 -2.70
C ALA A 360 -6.46 24.62 -3.24
N TRP A 361 -5.20 24.45 -2.82
CA TRP A 361 -4.40 23.29 -3.21
C TRP A 361 -4.89 22.01 -2.50
N ILE A 362 -5.31 22.10 -1.23
CA ILE A 362 -5.92 20.97 -0.52
C ILE A 362 -7.22 20.55 -1.23
N ASP A 363 -8.05 21.50 -1.66
CA ASP A 363 -9.31 21.22 -2.36
C ASP A 363 -9.07 20.64 -3.77
N GLU A 364 -8.06 21.12 -4.50
CA GLU A 364 -7.60 20.53 -5.76
C GLU A 364 -7.26 19.04 -5.54
N VAL A 365 -6.43 18.74 -4.54
CA VAL A 365 -6.04 17.36 -4.24
C VAL A 365 -7.22 16.51 -3.76
N ARG A 366 -8.12 17.08 -2.94
CA ARG A 366 -9.33 16.41 -2.46
C ARG A 366 -10.24 15.99 -3.62
N SER A 367 -10.40 16.85 -4.63
CA SER A 367 -11.22 16.55 -5.81
C SER A 367 -10.67 15.40 -6.66
N GLY A 368 -9.35 15.16 -6.61
CA GLY A 368 -8.68 14.06 -7.30
C GLY A 368 -8.45 12.82 -6.44
N LEU A 369 -8.86 12.83 -5.17
CA LEU A 369 -8.74 11.67 -4.29
C LEU A 369 -9.80 10.62 -4.67
N PRO A 370 -9.42 9.35 -4.88
CA PRO A 370 -10.42 8.30 -5.11
C PRO A 370 -11.33 8.14 -3.89
N GLU A 371 -12.55 7.68 -4.11
CA GLU A 371 -13.44 7.23 -3.03
C GLU A 371 -12.71 6.19 -2.19
N LEU A 372 -12.70 6.38 -0.86
CA LEU A 372 -11.97 5.48 0.05
C LEU A 372 -12.66 4.11 0.15
N PRO A 373 -11.93 3.03 0.48
CA PRO A 373 -12.49 1.68 0.50
C PRO A 373 -13.74 1.55 1.37
N GLN A 374 -13.74 2.14 2.57
CA GLN A 374 -14.86 2.06 3.51
C GLN A 374 -16.10 2.82 3.00
N ALA A 375 -15.89 3.99 2.38
CA ALA A 375 -16.98 4.75 1.77
C ALA A 375 -17.58 3.97 0.59
N MET A 376 -16.71 3.38 -0.25
CA MET A 376 -17.13 2.53 -1.35
C MET A 376 -17.88 1.30 -0.85
N GLN A 377 -17.42 0.62 0.21
CA GLN A 377 -18.14 -0.53 0.79
C GLN A 377 -19.57 -0.18 1.19
N GLN A 378 -19.75 0.96 1.85
CA GLN A 378 -21.08 1.44 2.24
C GLN A 378 -21.94 1.73 1.02
N ARG A 379 -21.39 2.39 0.00
CA ARG A 379 -22.08 2.67 -1.26
C ARG A 379 -22.46 1.39 -2.01
N LEU A 380 -21.55 0.43 -2.13
CA LEU A 380 -21.83 -0.85 -2.77
C LEU A 380 -22.92 -1.64 -2.03
N ALA A 381 -22.96 -1.55 -0.70
CA ALA A 381 -24.03 -2.14 0.09
C ALA A 381 -25.37 -1.41 -0.11
N SER A 382 -25.39 -0.08 -0.16
CA SER A 382 -26.63 0.71 -0.33
C SER A 382 -27.18 0.64 -1.75
N ASP A 383 -26.34 0.88 -2.75
CA ASP A 383 -26.75 1.13 -4.13
C ASP A 383 -27.03 -0.17 -4.87
N TYR A 384 -26.32 -1.25 -4.49
CA TYR A 384 -26.38 -2.54 -5.16
C TYR A 384 -26.91 -3.68 -4.28
N ALA A 385 -27.33 -3.38 -3.04
CA ALA A 385 -27.82 -4.36 -2.07
C ALA A 385 -26.84 -5.54 -1.85
N LEU A 386 -25.53 -5.27 -1.97
CA LEU A 386 -24.50 -6.28 -1.73
C LEU A 386 -24.33 -6.54 -0.24
N SER A 387 -24.00 -7.78 0.11
CA SER A 387 -23.70 -8.09 1.51
C SER A 387 -22.41 -7.40 1.96
N PRO A 388 -22.21 -7.15 3.27
CA PRO A 388 -20.95 -6.60 3.78
C PRO A 388 -19.72 -7.42 3.36
N TYR A 389 -19.88 -8.74 3.26
CA TYR A 389 -18.83 -9.65 2.79
C TYR A 389 -18.46 -9.39 1.32
N ASP A 390 -19.46 -9.29 0.44
CA ASP A 390 -19.23 -9.02 -0.99
C ASP A 390 -18.60 -7.65 -1.18
N ALA A 391 -19.11 -6.62 -0.49
CA ALA A 391 -18.60 -5.26 -0.57
C ALA A 391 -17.14 -5.18 -0.09
N ALA A 392 -16.81 -5.81 1.03
CA ALA A 392 -15.43 -5.86 1.54
C ALA A 392 -14.47 -6.58 0.57
N THR A 393 -14.93 -7.67 -0.05
CA THR A 393 -14.12 -8.43 -1.00
C THR A 393 -13.88 -7.65 -2.30
N LEU A 394 -14.92 -7.00 -2.83
CA LEU A 394 -14.82 -6.20 -4.06
C LEU A 394 -13.97 -4.92 -3.89
N THR A 395 -13.84 -4.43 -2.66
CA THR A 395 -13.03 -3.26 -2.32
C THR A 395 -11.68 -3.62 -1.70
N ALA A 396 -11.26 -4.89 -1.80
CA ALA A 396 -9.97 -5.34 -1.29
C ALA A 396 -8.80 -4.64 -2.00
N THR A 397 -8.91 -4.40 -3.31
CA THR A 397 -7.99 -3.57 -4.09
C THR A 397 -8.75 -2.66 -5.04
N ARG A 398 -8.10 -1.59 -5.50
CA ARG A 398 -8.71 -0.60 -6.39
C ARG A 398 -8.99 -1.17 -7.78
N GLU A 399 -8.17 -2.13 -8.22
CA GLU A 399 -8.31 -2.83 -9.49
C GLU A 399 -9.56 -3.70 -9.50
N ILE A 400 -9.81 -4.46 -8.42
CA ILE A 400 -11.03 -5.28 -8.27
C ILE A 400 -12.26 -4.37 -8.29
N ALA A 401 -12.24 -3.30 -7.49
CA ALA A 401 -13.34 -2.35 -7.40
C ALA A 401 -13.63 -1.69 -8.76
N GLY A 402 -12.59 -1.17 -9.43
CA GLY A 402 -12.73 -0.55 -10.74
C GLY A 402 -13.22 -1.52 -11.82
N TYR A 403 -12.74 -2.77 -11.80
CA TYR A 403 -13.23 -3.80 -12.72
C TYR A 403 -14.71 -4.09 -12.48
N PHE A 404 -15.10 -4.29 -11.22
CA PHE A 404 -16.49 -4.55 -10.84
C PHE A 404 -17.42 -3.41 -11.25
N GLU A 405 -17.06 -2.16 -10.95
CA GLU A 405 -17.88 -1.01 -11.34
C GLU A 405 -18.02 -0.90 -12.86
N ALA A 406 -16.95 -1.18 -13.63
CA ALA A 406 -17.01 -1.20 -15.08
C ALA A 406 -17.95 -2.31 -15.62
N VAL A 407 -17.97 -3.48 -14.96
CA VAL A 407 -18.92 -4.56 -15.29
C VAL A 407 -20.35 -4.12 -15.00
N VAL A 408 -20.62 -3.56 -13.81
CA VAL A 408 -21.96 -3.11 -13.41
C VAL A 408 -22.45 -1.95 -14.28
N ALA A 409 -21.58 -1.03 -14.66
CA ALA A 409 -21.92 0.08 -15.56
C ALA A 409 -22.46 -0.41 -16.91
N THR A 410 -22.01 -1.58 -17.37
CA THR A 410 -22.46 -2.19 -18.64
C THR A 410 -23.63 -3.16 -18.43
N ALA A 411 -23.59 -3.99 -17.38
CA ALA A 411 -24.60 -5.01 -17.10
C ALA A 411 -25.87 -4.46 -16.42
N GLY A 412 -25.80 -3.25 -15.86
CA GLY A 412 -26.87 -2.59 -15.11
C GLY A 412 -26.85 -2.93 -13.62
N ALA A 413 -27.25 -1.96 -12.79
CA ALA A 413 -27.24 -2.06 -11.32
C ALA A 413 -28.12 -3.21 -10.79
N THR A 414 -29.20 -3.56 -11.49
CA THR A 414 -30.08 -4.69 -11.12
C THR A 414 -29.35 -6.04 -11.14
N ASN A 415 -28.26 -6.14 -11.90
CA ASN A 415 -27.44 -7.34 -12.03
C ASN A 415 -26.20 -7.31 -11.14
N ALA A 416 -26.05 -6.33 -10.25
CA ALA A 416 -24.84 -6.14 -9.47
C ALA A 416 -24.45 -7.36 -8.62
N LYS A 417 -25.41 -8.06 -8.01
CA LYS A 417 -25.12 -9.30 -7.26
C LYS A 417 -24.58 -10.42 -8.17
N LEU A 418 -25.12 -10.55 -9.38
CA LEU A 418 -24.63 -11.51 -10.35
C LEU A 418 -23.21 -11.12 -10.83
N CYS A 419 -22.96 -9.83 -11.05
CA CYS A 419 -21.63 -9.32 -11.37
C CYS A 419 -20.62 -9.61 -10.26
N ALA A 420 -20.99 -9.34 -9.00
CA ALA A 420 -20.15 -9.60 -7.84
C ALA A 420 -19.75 -11.08 -7.77
N ASN A 421 -20.72 -11.99 -7.92
CA ASN A 421 -20.46 -13.43 -7.88
C ASN A 421 -19.49 -13.88 -8.99
N TRP A 422 -19.61 -13.35 -10.21
CA TRP A 422 -18.70 -13.70 -11.32
C TRP A 422 -17.30 -13.10 -11.16
N VAL A 423 -17.21 -11.87 -10.66
CA VAL A 423 -15.92 -11.22 -10.38
C VAL A 423 -15.20 -11.97 -9.27
N MET A 424 -15.84 -12.19 -8.12
CA MET A 424 -15.21 -12.84 -6.95
C MET A 424 -15.03 -14.35 -7.11
N GLY A 425 -15.84 -14.99 -7.96
CA GLY A 425 -15.80 -16.43 -8.22
C GLY A 425 -14.88 -16.77 -9.39
N GLU A 426 -15.46 -16.99 -10.56
CA GLU A 426 -14.76 -17.49 -11.75
C GLU A 426 -13.60 -16.60 -12.21
N LEU A 427 -13.75 -15.27 -12.20
CA LEU A 427 -12.70 -14.36 -12.67
C LEU A 427 -11.48 -14.37 -11.75
N VAL A 428 -11.65 -14.12 -10.44
CA VAL A 428 -10.55 -14.18 -9.47
C VAL A 428 -9.91 -15.56 -9.45
N ALA A 429 -10.71 -16.64 -9.47
CA ALA A 429 -10.17 -17.99 -9.48
C ALA A 429 -9.31 -18.28 -10.72
N ARG A 430 -9.66 -17.70 -11.88
CA ARG A 430 -8.90 -17.90 -13.12
C ARG A 430 -7.66 -17.01 -13.18
N LEU A 431 -7.76 -15.75 -12.75
CA LEU A 431 -6.61 -14.86 -12.59
C LEU A 431 -5.54 -15.49 -11.67
N ASN A 432 -5.96 -16.02 -10.51
CA ASN A 432 -5.05 -16.68 -9.57
C ASN A 432 -4.40 -17.94 -10.16
N ARG A 433 -5.13 -18.72 -10.97
CA ARG A 433 -4.60 -19.94 -11.61
C ARG A 433 -3.55 -19.63 -12.64
N ASP A 434 -3.77 -18.57 -13.42
CA ASP A 434 -2.88 -18.16 -14.51
C ASP A 434 -1.82 -17.15 -14.03
N GLU A 435 -1.77 -16.87 -12.72
CA GLU A 435 -0.87 -15.91 -12.05
C GLU A 435 -0.92 -14.51 -12.69
N LEU A 436 -2.13 -14.04 -13.03
CA LEU A 436 -2.39 -12.77 -13.66
C LEU A 436 -3.02 -11.76 -12.70
N GLU A 437 -2.58 -10.51 -12.81
CA GLU A 437 -3.23 -9.36 -12.19
C GLU A 437 -4.52 -8.96 -12.93
N PHE A 438 -5.41 -8.24 -12.26
CA PHE A 438 -6.65 -7.73 -12.87
C PHE A 438 -6.41 -6.86 -14.11
N SER A 439 -5.32 -6.07 -14.11
CA SER A 439 -4.91 -5.24 -15.25
C SER A 439 -4.46 -6.06 -16.46
N ALA A 440 -4.06 -7.31 -16.25
CA ALA A 440 -3.63 -8.25 -17.28
C ALA A 440 -4.73 -9.23 -17.69
N SER A 441 -5.97 -9.05 -17.21
CA SER A 441 -7.08 -9.96 -17.52
C SER A 441 -7.35 -10.02 -19.03
N PRO A 442 -7.38 -11.22 -19.65
CA PRO A 442 -7.78 -11.38 -21.05
C PRO A 442 -9.25 -11.03 -21.31
N VAL A 443 -10.08 -11.05 -20.26
CA VAL A 443 -11.50 -10.74 -20.33
C VAL A 443 -11.72 -9.33 -19.82
N SER A 444 -12.07 -8.41 -20.73
CA SER A 444 -12.43 -7.05 -20.34
C SER A 444 -13.78 -7.01 -19.61
N ALA A 445 -13.97 -6.00 -18.76
CA ALA A 445 -15.20 -5.78 -18.01
C ALA A 445 -16.45 -5.76 -18.90
N ALA A 446 -16.37 -5.12 -20.08
CA ALA A 446 -17.46 -5.06 -21.05
C ALA A 446 -17.82 -6.45 -21.62
N ARG A 447 -16.82 -7.31 -21.87
CA ARG A 447 -17.06 -8.68 -22.38
C ARG A 447 -17.71 -9.56 -21.32
N LEU A 448 -17.24 -9.46 -20.07
CA LEU A 448 -17.85 -10.16 -18.96
C LEU A 448 -19.30 -9.69 -18.74
N ALA A 449 -19.54 -8.38 -18.78
CA ALA A 449 -20.88 -7.81 -18.66
C ALA A 449 -21.83 -8.31 -19.77
N GLY A 450 -21.35 -8.39 -21.02
CA GLY A 450 -22.12 -8.95 -22.13
C GLY A 450 -22.57 -10.38 -21.89
N MET A 451 -21.69 -11.23 -21.33
CA MET A 451 -22.05 -12.59 -20.91
C MET A 451 -23.07 -12.58 -19.77
N ILE A 452 -22.87 -11.75 -18.76
CA ILE A 452 -23.77 -11.63 -17.60
C ILE A 452 -25.18 -11.20 -18.04
N LEU A 453 -25.32 -10.30 -19.01
CA LEU A 453 -26.61 -9.91 -19.57
C LEU A 453 -27.36 -11.09 -20.18
N ARG A 454 -26.66 -12.02 -20.86
CA ARG A 454 -27.28 -13.25 -21.39
C ARG A 454 -27.69 -14.25 -20.32
N ILE A 455 -27.07 -14.18 -19.15
CA ILE A 455 -27.52 -14.95 -17.98
C ILE A 455 -28.79 -14.31 -17.41
N ALA A 456 -28.78 -12.97 -17.28
CA ALA A 456 -29.88 -12.20 -16.71
C ALA A 456 -31.16 -12.29 -17.56
N ASP A 457 -31.06 -12.32 -18.89
CA ASP A 457 -32.21 -12.47 -19.79
C ASP A 457 -32.66 -13.92 -20.02
N GLY A 458 -31.99 -14.90 -19.42
CA GLY A 458 -32.30 -16.32 -19.54
C GLY A 458 -31.89 -16.97 -20.87
N THR A 459 -31.13 -16.28 -21.73
CA THR A 459 -30.54 -16.86 -22.94
C THR A 459 -29.49 -17.91 -22.61
N LEU A 460 -28.78 -17.74 -21.49
CA LEU A 460 -27.67 -18.57 -21.06
C LEU A 460 -27.88 -19.08 -19.64
N SER A 461 -27.78 -20.39 -19.44
CA SER A 461 -27.79 -20.96 -18.08
C SER A 461 -26.45 -20.72 -17.40
N SER A 462 -26.43 -20.62 -16.07
CA SER A 462 -25.18 -20.44 -15.30
C SER A 462 -24.14 -21.55 -15.56
N LYS A 463 -24.58 -22.75 -15.94
CA LYS A 463 -23.68 -23.85 -16.31
C LYS A 463 -23.00 -23.58 -17.65
N LEU A 464 -23.76 -23.20 -18.66
CA LEU A 464 -23.25 -22.92 -20.01
C LEU A 464 -22.44 -21.61 -20.05
N ALA A 465 -22.73 -20.68 -19.15
CA ALA A 465 -21.93 -19.47 -18.97
C ALA A 465 -20.46 -19.74 -18.67
N LYS A 466 -20.13 -20.84 -17.97
CA LYS A 466 -18.74 -21.22 -17.74
C LYS A 466 -18.02 -21.58 -19.04
N GLU A 467 -18.71 -22.26 -19.95
CA GLU A 467 -18.15 -22.59 -21.28
C GLU A 467 -17.94 -21.35 -22.14
N VAL A 468 -18.86 -20.38 -22.04
CA VAL A 468 -18.69 -19.08 -22.70
C VAL A 468 -17.52 -18.31 -22.09
N PHE A 469 -17.40 -18.28 -20.76
CA PHE A 469 -16.30 -17.63 -20.07
C PHE A 469 -14.93 -18.20 -20.48
N GLU A 470 -14.80 -19.53 -20.58
CA GLU A 470 -13.57 -20.16 -21.08
C GLU A 470 -13.22 -19.76 -22.52
N ALA A 471 -14.23 -19.62 -23.38
CA ALA A 471 -14.02 -19.13 -24.74
C ALA A 471 -13.58 -17.65 -24.75
N LEU A 472 -14.20 -16.81 -23.91
CA LEU A 472 -13.82 -15.40 -23.79
C LEU A 472 -12.39 -15.22 -23.26
N TRP A 473 -11.95 -16.14 -22.39
CA TRP A 473 -10.60 -16.15 -21.83
C TRP A 473 -9.55 -16.51 -22.87
N THR A 474 -9.86 -17.46 -23.75
CA THR A 474 -8.90 -18.01 -24.73
C THR A 474 -8.84 -17.22 -26.02
N ASP A 475 -9.97 -16.67 -26.47
CA ASP A 475 -10.07 -15.87 -27.68
C ASP A 475 -10.53 -14.45 -27.35
N THR A 476 -9.61 -13.50 -27.42
CA THR A 476 -9.84 -12.10 -27.08
C THR A 476 -10.72 -11.36 -28.09
N ALA A 477 -10.91 -11.91 -29.30
CA ALA A 477 -11.71 -11.28 -30.36
C ALA A 477 -13.21 -11.67 -30.31
N THR A 478 -13.59 -12.64 -29.48
CA THR A 478 -14.97 -13.15 -29.45
C THR A 478 -15.86 -12.41 -28.44
N SER A 479 -17.13 -12.24 -28.80
CA SER A 479 -18.19 -11.77 -27.89
C SER A 479 -18.99 -12.95 -27.33
N ALA A 480 -19.66 -12.76 -26.20
CA ALA A 480 -20.49 -13.80 -25.60
C ALA A 480 -21.54 -14.31 -26.60
N ASP A 481 -22.22 -13.41 -27.32
CA ASP A 481 -23.23 -13.76 -28.32
C ASP A 481 -22.64 -14.59 -29.47
N SER A 482 -21.44 -14.24 -29.96
CA SER A 482 -20.77 -15.02 -31.01
C SER A 482 -20.46 -16.45 -30.59
N VAL A 483 -20.04 -16.64 -29.32
CA VAL A 483 -19.76 -17.96 -28.76
C VAL A 483 -21.04 -18.75 -28.56
N ILE A 484 -22.11 -18.10 -28.08
CA ILE A 484 -23.42 -18.71 -27.85
C ILE A 484 -23.98 -19.26 -29.17
N GLU A 485 -23.94 -18.47 -30.24
CA GLU A 485 -24.42 -18.88 -31.57
C GLU A 485 -23.54 -19.98 -32.16
N ALA A 486 -22.21 -19.80 -32.19
CA ALA A 486 -21.29 -20.76 -32.79
C ALA A 486 -21.32 -22.15 -32.12
N ARG A 487 -21.55 -22.20 -30.80
CA ARG A 487 -21.61 -23.45 -30.03
C ARG A 487 -23.05 -23.91 -29.73
N GLY A 488 -24.06 -23.16 -30.16
CA GLY A 488 -25.47 -23.44 -29.93
C GLY A 488 -25.83 -23.55 -28.45
N LEU A 489 -25.33 -22.64 -27.61
CA LEU A 489 -25.44 -22.70 -26.13
C LEU A 489 -26.72 -22.04 -25.59
N ARG A 490 -27.65 -21.64 -26.47
CA ARG A 490 -28.90 -21.01 -26.06
C ARG A 490 -29.75 -21.95 -25.23
N GLN A 491 -30.26 -21.43 -24.12
CA GLN A 491 -31.15 -22.16 -23.23
C GLN A 491 -32.50 -22.39 -23.90
N VAL A 492 -33.01 -23.61 -23.80
CA VAL A 492 -34.31 -24.03 -24.33
C VAL A 492 -35.33 -23.92 -23.20
N SER A 493 -36.28 -23.00 -23.37
CA SER A 493 -37.35 -22.69 -22.42
C SER A 493 -38.74 -22.85 -23.06
N ASP A 494 -38.84 -23.59 -24.17
CA ASP A 494 -40.11 -23.92 -24.80
C ASP A 494 -40.59 -25.28 -24.28
N ALA A 495 -41.79 -25.33 -23.72
CA ALA A 495 -42.41 -26.56 -23.23
C ALA A 495 -42.52 -27.62 -24.33
N ALA A 496 -42.82 -27.21 -25.57
CA ALA A 496 -42.93 -28.14 -26.70
C ALA A 496 -41.62 -28.87 -27.02
N ALA A 497 -40.47 -28.24 -26.71
CA ALA A 497 -39.16 -28.84 -26.89
C ALA A 497 -38.70 -29.66 -25.67
N ILE A 498 -39.17 -29.32 -24.46
CA ILE A 498 -38.78 -29.98 -23.21
C ILE A 498 -39.64 -31.21 -22.92
N GLU A 499 -40.94 -31.18 -23.21
CA GLU A 499 -41.88 -32.28 -22.92
C GLU A 499 -41.48 -33.63 -23.53
N PRO A 500 -41.05 -33.71 -24.81
CA PRO A 500 -40.60 -34.98 -25.40
C PRO A 500 -39.36 -35.56 -24.71
N ILE A 501 -38.46 -34.70 -24.23
CA ILE A 501 -37.26 -35.13 -23.49
C ILE A 501 -37.67 -35.69 -22.13
N ILE A 502 -38.61 -35.04 -21.45
CA ILE A 502 -39.17 -35.52 -20.19
C ILE A 502 -39.82 -36.89 -20.39
N ASP A 503 -40.64 -37.07 -21.43
CA ASP A 503 -41.32 -38.34 -21.70
C ASP A 503 -40.34 -39.49 -21.95
N ALA A 504 -39.28 -39.23 -22.73
CA ALA A 504 -38.22 -40.19 -22.96
C ALA A 504 -37.48 -40.57 -21.66
N VAL A 505 -37.21 -39.59 -20.79
CA VAL A 505 -36.55 -39.84 -19.50
C VAL A 505 -37.46 -40.61 -18.55
N LEU A 506 -38.75 -40.27 -18.47
CA LEU A 506 -39.70 -40.99 -17.63
C LEU A 506 -39.86 -42.45 -18.08
N ALA A 507 -39.96 -42.69 -19.39
CA ALA A 507 -40.03 -44.03 -19.96
C ALA A 507 -38.76 -44.86 -19.67
N ALA A 508 -37.58 -44.24 -19.76
CA ALA A 508 -36.31 -44.91 -19.51
C ALA A 508 -36.01 -45.13 -18.01
N ASN A 509 -36.72 -44.46 -17.09
CA ASN A 509 -36.44 -44.47 -15.65
C ASN A 509 -37.67 -44.84 -14.81
N ALA A 510 -38.43 -45.85 -15.24
CA ALA A 510 -39.67 -46.30 -14.59
C ALA A 510 -39.54 -46.53 -13.07
N LYS A 511 -38.42 -47.12 -12.63
CA LYS A 511 -38.15 -47.35 -11.19
C LYS A 511 -38.12 -46.06 -10.37
N SER A 512 -37.50 -45.00 -10.89
CA SER A 512 -37.44 -43.70 -10.20
C SER A 512 -38.80 -42.99 -10.18
N VAL A 513 -39.66 -43.25 -11.17
CA VAL A 513 -41.04 -42.75 -11.21
C VAL A 513 -41.88 -43.41 -10.11
N GLU A 514 -41.78 -44.73 -9.96
CA GLU A 514 -42.47 -45.47 -8.88
C GLU A 514 -41.99 -45.04 -7.49
N GLU A 515 -40.67 -44.89 -7.31
CA GLU A 515 -40.08 -44.42 -6.06
C GLU A 515 -40.57 -43.02 -5.66
N PHE A 516 -40.70 -42.11 -6.63
CA PHE A 516 -41.26 -40.78 -6.38
C PHE A 516 -42.75 -40.84 -5.99
N ARG A 517 -43.55 -41.64 -6.71
CA ARG A 517 -44.98 -41.85 -6.37
C ARG A 517 -45.19 -42.49 -5.01
N ALA A 518 -44.23 -43.29 -4.53
CA ALA A 518 -44.19 -43.84 -3.18
C ALA A 518 -43.71 -42.84 -2.11
N GLY A 519 -43.49 -41.56 -2.45
CA GLY A 519 -43.15 -40.48 -1.52
C GLY A 519 -41.65 -40.23 -1.33
N LYS A 520 -40.76 -40.78 -2.17
CA LYS A 520 -39.31 -40.51 -2.08
C LYS A 520 -38.92 -39.29 -2.93
N ASP A 521 -38.89 -38.11 -2.31
CA ASP A 521 -38.51 -36.85 -2.97
C ASP A 521 -37.11 -36.87 -3.63
N LYS A 522 -36.17 -37.67 -3.13
CA LYS A 522 -34.83 -37.81 -3.74
C LYS A 522 -34.89 -38.34 -5.19
N ALA A 523 -35.89 -39.16 -5.53
CA ALA A 523 -36.05 -39.69 -6.89
C ALA A 523 -36.42 -38.60 -7.91
N PHE A 524 -37.10 -37.54 -7.45
CA PHE A 524 -37.43 -36.38 -8.29
C PHE A 524 -36.18 -35.63 -8.75
N ASN A 525 -35.25 -35.34 -7.83
CA ASN A 525 -33.99 -34.66 -8.16
C ASN A 525 -33.12 -35.49 -9.11
N ALA A 526 -33.15 -36.82 -8.99
CA ALA A 526 -32.47 -37.72 -9.91
C ALA A 526 -33.06 -37.62 -11.33
N LEU A 527 -34.39 -37.59 -11.46
CA LEU A 527 -35.08 -37.42 -12.75
C LEU A 527 -34.78 -36.04 -13.38
N VAL A 528 -34.78 -34.97 -12.60
CA VAL A 528 -34.34 -33.63 -13.06
C VAL A 528 -32.91 -33.71 -13.61
N GLY A 529 -32.00 -34.38 -12.90
CA GLY A 529 -30.63 -34.61 -13.37
C GLY A 529 -30.55 -35.35 -14.70
N GLN A 530 -31.39 -36.37 -14.91
CA GLN A 530 -31.45 -37.12 -16.18
C GLN A 530 -32.00 -36.27 -17.33
N VAL A 531 -33.03 -35.45 -17.10
CA VAL A 531 -33.56 -34.51 -18.11
C VAL A 531 -32.51 -33.46 -18.48
N MET A 532 -31.80 -32.92 -17.49
CA MET A 532 -30.69 -31.99 -17.74
C MET A 532 -29.54 -32.65 -18.50
N LYS A 533 -29.25 -33.93 -18.26
CA LYS A 533 -28.25 -34.69 -19.02
C LYS A 533 -28.70 -34.94 -20.47
N ALA A 534 -29.94 -35.37 -20.68
CA ALA A 534 -30.51 -35.63 -21.99
C ALA A 534 -30.59 -34.36 -22.87
N SER A 535 -30.89 -33.22 -22.26
CA SER A 535 -30.90 -31.91 -22.92
C SER A 535 -29.50 -31.27 -23.06
N LYS A 536 -28.42 -31.98 -22.70
CA LYS A 536 -27.04 -31.46 -22.67
C LYS A 536 -26.88 -30.16 -21.87
N GLY A 537 -27.69 -29.99 -20.82
CA GLY A 537 -27.69 -28.79 -19.98
C GLY A 537 -28.40 -27.57 -20.57
N LYS A 538 -29.05 -27.71 -21.72
CA LYS A 538 -29.74 -26.61 -22.41
C LYS A 538 -31.16 -26.37 -21.91
N ALA A 539 -31.84 -27.38 -21.35
CA ALA A 539 -33.20 -27.16 -20.86
C ALA A 539 -33.21 -26.19 -19.66
N ASN A 540 -34.25 -25.36 -19.57
CA ASN A 540 -34.43 -24.47 -18.43
C ASN A 540 -34.75 -25.27 -17.15
N PRO A 541 -33.91 -25.20 -16.09
CA PRO A 541 -34.12 -26.01 -14.89
C PRO A 541 -35.48 -25.78 -14.21
N GLN A 542 -35.96 -24.54 -14.18
CA GLN A 542 -37.25 -24.20 -13.58
C GLN A 542 -38.39 -24.83 -14.37
N GLN A 543 -38.37 -24.70 -15.70
CA GLN A 543 -39.40 -25.33 -16.53
C GLN A 543 -39.33 -26.84 -16.51
N VAL A 544 -38.14 -27.44 -16.50
CA VAL A 544 -37.97 -28.89 -16.34
C VAL A 544 -38.61 -29.34 -15.04
N HIS A 545 -38.33 -28.64 -13.94
CA HIS A 545 -38.91 -28.94 -12.64
C HIS A 545 -40.44 -28.86 -12.67
N ASP A 546 -41.01 -27.80 -13.25
CA ASP A 546 -42.46 -27.57 -13.27
C ASP A 546 -43.19 -28.55 -14.19
N LEU A 547 -42.67 -28.81 -15.39
CA LEU A 547 -43.23 -29.78 -16.35
C LEU A 547 -43.12 -31.23 -15.83
N LEU A 548 -41.97 -31.58 -15.24
CA LEU A 548 -41.76 -32.91 -14.67
C LEU A 548 -42.70 -33.15 -13.49
N ARG A 549 -42.87 -32.17 -12.62
CA ARG A 549 -43.84 -32.25 -11.50
C ARG A 549 -45.28 -32.35 -12.00
N LYS A 550 -45.62 -31.66 -13.09
CA LYS A 550 -46.95 -31.75 -13.73
C LYS A 550 -47.23 -33.13 -14.35
N LYS A 551 -46.23 -33.79 -14.94
CA LYS A 551 -46.35 -35.14 -15.54
C LYS A 551 -46.31 -36.28 -14.53
N LEU A 552 -45.73 -36.06 -13.34
CA LEU A 552 -45.60 -37.07 -12.29
C LEU A 552 -46.76 -37.07 -11.28
N ARG A 553 -47.53 -35.97 -11.20
CA ARG A 553 -48.87 -35.93 -10.59
C ARG A 553 -49.85 -36.66 -11.48
#